data_AF-A0A354ZHU4-F1
#
_entry.id   AF-A0A354ZHU4-F1
#
_cell.length_a   1.000
_cell.length_b   1.000
_cell.length_c   1.000
_cell.angle_alpha   90.00
_cell.angle_beta   90.00
_cell.angle_gamma   90.00
#
_symmetry.space_group_name_H-M   'P 1'
#
loop_
_entity.id
_entity.type
_entity.pdbx_description
1 polymer ?
#
loop_
_entity_poly.entity_id
_entity_poly.type
_entity_poly.pdbx_seq_one_letter_code
_entity_poly.pdbx_strand_id
1 'polypeptide(L)'
;MKTSRFTSIAVMCVTVVLLLSGFVCANAEPQLYRTARRIARTEVWNDINSGRAGSATVAILDGGEAVYAEGFAMADREDSVPVDPGTVFNIGSVSKVYTATAVMLLVGEGKIDLDAPAVRYLPEFVMADPRYLDITVRMLLNHSSGLPGSIAAGNFGFQYNAAIHDETLAVLSRTYLKHDPGAAAVYCNDGFTLAEMIVERVSGQKYMDFLASRIFEPLALGHTGASVGDRTVRDAAAGVVAAYYRPTTGQKEPFEAVSFLGSGGLSATAVDLARFADSFSSAGAHILSEPALREMRKSQPSSSAGKLRNPELAYGLGWDMTYVPEYQEQGIQVLGKSGGTGNYNSMVYTVPDERISVAVIETGPGGRSVKIALSILDAVLVEKGLVKEKALSVSVPPKPEVIPDEYAAYCGYYILTGGGLANVSLDREANRFRVSSVLGGMEVPATCLYYSEGAFYSDDSQLYFATVDGEQYAAMKSSIGFDMVYMRRLPAIEVPCSMAMEMNGKQWLRRNVKPFEGALLANSHLVQSSTIETLPGYVDFFGIKSTGSCDHFHSPSAICIIRRCSPAGLPFQRRK
;
A
#
# COMPACT_ATOMS: atom_id res chain seq x y z
N MET A 1 -36.62 26.04 -88.71
CA MET A 1 -35.99 24.75 -89.09
C MET A 1 -34.85 24.44 -88.12
N LYS A 2 -34.86 23.25 -87.48
CA LYS A 2 -33.75 22.55 -86.78
C LYS A 2 -32.96 23.26 -85.65
N THR A 3 -32.47 22.41 -84.71
CA THR A 3 -31.49 22.65 -83.61
C THR A 3 -31.88 23.62 -82.47
N SER A 4 -31.60 23.37 -81.17
CA SER A 4 -31.19 22.10 -80.48
C SER A 4 -31.36 22.17 -78.95
N ARG A 5 -31.87 21.07 -78.36
CA ARG A 5 -31.64 20.47 -77.02
C ARG A 5 -31.04 21.29 -75.85
N PHE A 6 -31.74 21.28 -74.71
CA PHE A 6 -31.24 20.85 -73.38
C PHE A 6 -32.42 20.20 -72.61
N THR A 7 -32.57 18.86 -72.59
CA THR A 7 -32.29 17.97 -71.43
C THR A 7 -32.61 18.62 -70.07
N SER A 8 -33.67 18.24 -69.34
CA SER A 8 -34.03 16.91 -68.80
C SER A 8 -33.01 16.34 -67.80
N ILE A 9 -33.01 16.82 -66.56
CA ILE A 9 -32.69 16.13 -65.28
C ILE A 9 -33.34 16.98 -64.18
N ALA A 10 -34.40 16.47 -63.51
CA ALA A 10 -35.03 17.17 -62.37
C ALA A 10 -35.95 16.31 -61.48
N VAL A 11 -36.46 15.17 -61.97
CA VAL A 11 -37.52 14.39 -61.28
C VAL A 11 -37.03 13.04 -60.73
N MET A 12 -35.75 12.72 -60.86
CA MET A 12 -35.16 11.43 -60.45
C MET A 12 -34.11 11.55 -59.33
N CYS A 13 -34.23 12.57 -58.46
CA CYS A 13 -33.38 12.72 -57.26
C CYS A 13 -34.14 12.69 -55.93
N VAL A 14 -35.48 12.87 -55.92
CA VAL A 14 -36.25 12.97 -54.66
C VAL A 14 -36.69 11.59 -54.13
N THR A 15 -36.99 10.64 -55.01
CA THR A 15 -37.50 9.31 -54.61
C THR A 15 -36.42 8.31 -54.18
N VAL A 16 -35.14 8.56 -54.49
CA VAL A 16 -34.01 7.69 -54.08
C VAL A 16 -33.47 8.07 -52.70
N VAL A 17 -33.56 9.35 -52.31
CA VAL A 17 -33.14 9.82 -50.98
C VAL A 17 -34.03 9.25 -49.87
N LEU A 18 -35.31 8.97 -50.15
CA LEU A 18 -36.27 8.38 -49.21
C LEU A 18 -36.21 6.84 -49.10
N LEU A 19 -35.34 6.17 -49.87
CA LEU A 19 -35.11 4.72 -49.78
C LEU A 19 -33.70 4.36 -49.29
N LEU A 20 -32.84 5.36 -49.07
CA LEU A 20 -31.54 5.21 -48.41
C LEU A 20 -31.53 5.71 -46.95
N SER A 21 -32.65 6.24 -46.45
CA SER A 21 -32.95 6.27 -45.01
C SER A 21 -33.35 4.87 -44.49
N GLY A 22 -32.62 3.85 -44.93
CA GLY A 22 -32.64 2.54 -44.27
C GLY A 22 -32.20 2.74 -42.83
N PHE A 23 -32.88 2.06 -41.90
CA PHE A 23 -32.62 2.17 -40.48
C PHE A 23 -31.14 1.87 -40.17
N VAL A 24 -30.34 2.92 -40.05
CA VAL A 24 -29.21 2.92 -39.13
C VAL A 24 -29.84 2.99 -37.74
N CYS A 25 -30.45 1.87 -37.32
CA CYS A 25 -30.34 1.44 -35.94
C CYS A 25 -28.85 1.29 -35.70
N ALA A 26 -28.20 2.39 -35.34
CA ALA A 26 -27.01 2.32 -34.53
C ALA A 26 -27.45 1.52 -33.31
N ASN A 27 -27.07 0.24 -33.28
CA ASN A 27 -27.04 -0.54 -32.06
C ASN A 27 -26.03 0.18 -31.18
N ALA A 28 -26.49 1.20 -30.47
CA ALA A 28 -25.72 1.85 -29.44
C ALA A 28 -25.39 0.73 -28.46
N GLU A 29 -24.11 0.36 -28.39
CA GLU A 29 -23.64 -0.57 -27.37
C GLU A 29 -24.22 -0.14 -26.02
N PRO A 30 -24.62 -1.06 -25.14
CA PRO A 30 -25.15 -0.72 -23.83
C PRO A 30 -24.34 0.41 -23.19
N GLN A 31 -25.02 1.47 -22.73
CA GLN A 31 -24.40 2.72 -22.26
C GLN A 31 -23.47 2.49 -21.04
N LEU A 32 -23.61 1.34 -20.39
CA LEU A 32 -22.92 0.90 -19.18
C LEU A 32 -21.39 0.87 -19.35
N TYR A 33 -20.67 1.24 -18.30
CA TYR A 33 -19.21 1.33 -18.21
C TYR A 33 -18.55 2.38 -19.12
N ARG A 34 -19.28 3.18 -19.93
CA ARG A 34 -18.64 4.16 -20.83
C ARG A 34 -17.90 5.25 -20.07
N THR A 35 -18.45 5.71 -18.94
CA THR A 35 -17.81 6.72 -18.08
C THR A 35 -16.62 6.12 -17.36
N ALA A 36 -16.75 4.90 -16.83
CA ALA A 36 -15.66 4.17 -16.18
C ALA A 36 -14.47 3.93 -17.15
N ARG A 37 -14.74 3.47 -18.37
CA ARG A 37 -13.73 3.29 -19.45
C ARG A 37 -13.06 4.62 -19.83
N ARG A 38 -13.82 5.71 -19.91
CA ARG A 38 -13.28 7.05 -20.20
C ARG A 38 -12.35 7.53 -19.07
N ILE A 39 -12.76 7.37 -17.81
CA ILE A 39 -11.95 7.73 -16.64
C ILE A 39 -10.66 6.92 -16.61
N ALA A 40 -10.74 5.60 -16.81
CA ALA A 40 -9.57 4.73 -16.88
C ALA A 40 -8.54 5.25 -17.90
N ARG A 41 -8.97 5.48 -19.15
CA ARG A 41 -8.10 6.01 -20.20
C ARG A 41 -7.53 7.38 -19.85
N THR A 42 -8.37 8.33 -19.42
CA THR A 42 -7.93 9.70 -19.12
C THR A 42 -6.91 9.72 -17.98
N GLU A 43 -7.20 9.06 -16.86
CA GLU A 43 -6.34 9.15 -15.68
C GLU A 43 -5.04 8.36 -15.82
N VAL A 44 -5.06 7.20 -16.48
CA VAL A 44 -3.83 6.44 -16.77
C VAL A 44 -2.92 7.19 -17.74
N TRP A 45 -3.48 7.80 -18.80
CA TRP A 45 -2.66 8.65 -19.69
C TRP A 45 -2.17 9.92 -18.98
N ASN A 46 -2.90 10.48 -18.01
CA ASN A 46 -2.40 11.58 -17.19
C ASN A 46 -1.17 11.16 -16.36
N ASP A 47 -1.14 9.94 -15.82
CA ASP A 47 0.01 9.45 -15.04
C ASP A 47 1.22 9.06 -15.90
N ILE A 48 0.98 8.47 -17.06
CA ILE A 48 2.05 8.19 -18.04
C ILE A 48 2.65 9.50 -18.57
N ASN A 49 1.81 10.45 -19.00
CA ASN A 49 2.29 11.72 -19.58
C ASN A 49 2.92 12.66 -18.55
N SER A 50 2.59 12.55 -17.26
CA SER A 50 3.26 13.29 -16.18
C SER A 50 4.51 12.61 -15.62
N GLY A 51 4.90 11.45 -16.16
CA GLY A 51 6.07 10.69 -15.72
C GLY A 51 5.90 10.00 -14.36
N ARG A 52 4.67 9.90 -13.85
CA ARG A 52 4.32 9.17 -12.62
C ARG A 52 4.35 7.66 -12.83
N ALA A 53 3.88 7.23 -14.00
CA ALA A 53 3.87 5.85 -14.45
C ALA A 53 4.66 5.68 -15.77
N GLY A 54 5.20 4.48 -16.01
CA GLY A 54 5.87 4.14 -17.28
C GLY A 54 4.96 3.46 -18.30
N SER A 55 3.97 2.72 -17.79
CA SER A 55 2.99 1.87 -18.47
C SER A 55 1.99 1.33 -17.44
N ALA A 56 0.83 0.83 -17.87
CA ALA A 56 -0.21 0.38 -16.93
C ALA A 56 -1.20 -0.63 -17.55
N THR A 57 -1.95 -1.32 -16.70
CA THR A 57 -3.09 -2.18 -17.07
C THR A 57 -4.28 -1.92 -16.15
N VAL A 58 -5.50 -2.00 -16.70
CA VAL A 58 -6.77 -1.79 -15.98
C VAL A 58 -7.73 -2.92 -16.31
N ALA A 59 -8.46 -3.40 -15.31
CA ALA A 59 -9.58 -4.32 -15.49
C ALA A 59 -10.81 -3.91 -14.65
N ILE A 60 -11.99 -4.13 -15.21
CA ILE A 60 -13.29 -4.06 -14.52
C ILE A 60 -13.98 -5.41 -14.75
N LEU A 61 -14.32 -6.09 -13.66
CA LEU A 61 -15.17 -7.27 -13.66
C LEU A 61 -16.54 -6.92 -13.06
N ASP A 62 -17.58 -7.50 -13.64
CA ASP A 62 -18.98 -7.35 -13.20
C ASP A 62 -19.68 -8.70 -13.38
N GLY A 63 -20.25 -9.26 -12.30
CA GLY A 63 -20.85 -10.59 -12.31
C GLY A 63 -19.86 -11.74 -12.56
N GLY A 64 -18.56 -11.49 -12.43
CA GLY A 64 -17.45 -12.40 -12.75
C GLY A 64 -16.89 -12.28 -14.17
N GLU A 65 -17.51 -11.49 -15.05
CA GLU A 65 -17.08 -11.30 -16.44
C GLU A 65 -16.25 -10.02 -16.58
N ALA A 66 -15.20 -10.07 -17.41
CA ALA A 66 -14.32 -8.92 -17.66
C ALA A 66 -14.96 -7.94 -18.65
N VAL A 67 -15.83 -7.06 -18.15
CA VAL A 67 -16.53 -6.03 -18.95
C VAL A 67 -15.63 -4.93 -19.48
N TYR A 68 -14.40 -4.82 -18.97
CA TYR A 68 -13.33 -4.00 -19.52
C TYR A 68 -11.96 -4.55 -19.12
N ALA A 69 -11.03 -4.60 -20.07
CA ALA A 69 -9.60 -4.80 -19.80
C ALA A 69 -8.77 -4.06 -20.86
N GLU A 70 -7.79 -3.27 -20.46
CA GLU A 70 -6.96 -2.47 -21.39
C GLU A 70 -5.53 -2.31 -20.86
N GLY A 71 -4.56 -2.36 -21.78
CA GLY A 71 -3.15 -2.10 -21.54
C GLY A 71 -2.72 -0.75 -22.11
N PHE A 72 -1.77 -0.09 -21.45
CA PHE A 72 -1.36 1.29 -21.73
C PHE A 72 0.16 1.41 -21.85
N ALA A 73 0.60 2.10 -22.91
CA ALA A 73 2.00 2.24 -23.33
C ALA A 73 2.70 0.88 -23.54
N MET A 74 4.01 0.80 -23.24
CA MET A 74 4.86 -0.33 -23.59
C MET A 74 5.18 -1.19 -22.37
N ALA A 75 5.06 -2.51 -22.52
CA ALA A 75 5.59 -3.48 -21.58
C ALA A 75 7.13 -3.54 -21.71
N ASP A 76 7.63 -3.49 -22.95
CA ASP A 76 9.05 -3.32 -23.25
C ASP A 76 9.26 -2.27 -24.35
N ARG A 77 10.08 -1.25 -24.06
CA ARG A 77 10.39 -0.15 -24.99
C ARG A 77 11.52 -0.51 -25.95
N GLU A 78 12.40 -1.43 -25.59
CA GLU A 78 13.54 -1.85 -26.39
C GLU A 78 13.07 -2.80 -27.49
N ASP A 79 12.28 -3.81 -27.11
CA ASP A 79 11.71 -4.81 -28.02
C ASP A 79 10.37 -4.36 -28.66
N SER A 80 9.93 -3.13 -28.39
CA SER A 80 8.68 -2.54 -28.89
C SER A 80 7.41 -3.37 -28.59
N VAL A 81 7.34 -3.96 -27.39
CA VAL A 81 6.20 -4.76 -26.94
C VAL A 81 5.18 -3.87 -26.21
N PRO A 82 3.94 -3.72 -26.72
CA PRO A 82 2.89 -2.97 -26.03
C PRO A 82 2.42 -3.69 -24.76
N VAL A 83 1.81 -2.96 -23.83
CA VAL A 83 1.02 -3.60 -22.75
C VAL A 83 -0.32 -4.06 -23.31
N ASP A 84 -0.72 -5.27 -22.93
CA ASP A 84 -2.03 -5.85 -23.18
C ASP A 84 -2.67 -6.39 -21.87
N PRO A 85 -3.92 -6.90 -21.89
CA PRO A 85 -4.55 -7.49 -20.71
C PRO A 85 -3.86 -8.75 -20.14
N GLY A 86 -2.96 -9.39 -20.89
CA GLY A 86 -2.15 -10.54 -20.46
C GLY A 86 -0.78 -10.15 -19.88
N THR A 87 -0.46 -8.86 -19.86
CA THR A 87 0.83 -8.36 -19.37
C THR A 87 0.88 -8.37 -17.84
N VAL A 88 1.97 -8.92 -17.30
CA VAL A 88 2.20 -9.18 -15.88
C VAL A 88 3.04 -8.08 -15.24
N PHE A 89 2.66 -7.70 -14.02
CA PHE A 89 3.29 -6.67 -13.18
C PHE A 89 3.44 -7.20 -11.74
N ASN A 90 4.43 -6.73 -10.96
CA ASN A 90 4.41 -6.98 -9.51
C ASN A 90 3.19 -6.29 -8.89
N ILE A 91 2.46 -7.01 -8.03
CA ILE A 91 1.26 -6.49 -7.35
C ILE A 91 1.55 -6.02 -5.92
N GLY A 92 2.83 -6.07 -5.52
CA GLY A 92 3.29 -5.65 -4.19
C GLY A 92 2.39 -6.18 -3.09
N SER A 93 2.02 -5.30 -2.17
CA SER A 93 1.25 -5.67 -0.98
C SER A 93 -0.19 -6.16 -1.21
N VAL A 94 -0.70 -6.23 -2.44
CA VAL A 94 -1.92 -7.03 -2.73
C VAL A 94 -1.69 -8.52 -2.42
N SER A 95 -0.43 -8.98 -2.49
CA SER A 95 0.02 -10.32 -2.06
C SER A 95 -0.49 -10.73 -0.66
N LYS A 96 -0.68 -9.78 0.26
CA LYS A 96 -1.18 -10.03 1.61
C LYS A 96 -2.55 -10.69 1.66
N VAL A 97 -3.43 -10.34 0.72
CA VAL A 97 -4.78 -10.92 0.66
C VAL A 97 -4.70 -12.39 0.30
N TYR A 98 -3.79 -12.80 -0.60
CA TYR A 98 -3.54 -14.21 -0.91
C TYR A 98 -3.03 -15.00 0.31
N THR A 99 -2.12 -14.41 1.10
CA THR A 99 -1.60 -15.01 2.35
C THR A 99 -2.70 -15.18 3.38
N ALA A 100 -3.54 -14.16 3.56
CA ALA A 100 -4.69 -14.24 4.45
C ALA A 100 -5.70 -15.31 3.98
N THR A 101 -5.99 -15.39 2.67
CA THR A 101 -6.81 -16.47 2.10
C THR A 101 -6.19 -17.85 2.33
N ALA A 102 -4.87 -18.01 2.17
CA ALA A 102 -4.17 -19.26 2.41
C ALA A 102 -4.26 -19.72 3.88
N VAL A 103 -4.08 -18.79 4.84
CA VAL A 103 -4.34 -19.05 6.26
C VAL A 103 -5.80 -19.42 6.49
N MET A 104 -6.75 -18.69 5.90
CA MET A 104 -8.18 -18.90 6.11
C MET A 104 -8.73 -20.19 5.49
N LEU A 105 -8.11 -20.71 4.43
CA LEU A 105 -8.36 -22.08 3.94
C LEU A 105 -7.97 -23.11 5.01
N LEU A 106 -6.79 -22.97 5.62
CA LEU A 106 -6.32 -23.86 6.69
C LEU A 106 -7.11 -23.70 8.00
N VAL A 107 -7.69 -22.53 8.26
CA VAL A 107 -8.69 -22.32 9.34
C VAL A 107 -9.99 -23.08 9.03
N GLY A 108 -10.47 -23.02 7.78
CA GLY A 108 -11.63 -23.80 7.33
C GLY A 108 -11.41 -25.32 7.42
N GLU A 109 -10.16 -25.77 7.29
CA GLU A 109 -9.75 -27.17 7.50
C GLU A 109 -9.53 -27.54 8.99
N GLY A 110 -9.69 -26.59 9.93
CA GLY A 110 -9.43 -26.79 11.36
C GLY A 110 -7.96 -26.98 11.74
N LYS A 111 -7.03 -26.66 10.83
CA LYS A 111 -5.57 -26.80 11.04
C LYS A 111 -4.96 -25.56 11.67
N ILE A 112 -5.49 -24.38 11.37
CA ILE A 112 -5.12 -23.11 12.01
C ILE A 112 -6.28 -22.62 12.88
N ASP A 113 -5.94 -22.15 14.07
CA ASP A 113 -6.78 -21.36 14.95
C ASP A 113 -6.28 -19.91 14.88
N LEU A 114 -7.15 -18.98 14.46
CA LEU A 114 -6.78 -17.58 14.29
C LEU A 114 -6.33 -16.92 15.59
N ASP A 115 -6.93 -17.33 16.71
CA ASP A 115 -6.74 -16.71 18.01
C ASP A 115 -5.73 -17.46 18.88
N ALA A 116 -5.12 -18.53 18.33
CA ALA A 116 -3.96 -19.16 18.92
C ALA A 116 -2.67 -18.33 18.68
N PRO A 117 -1.72 -18.35 19.63
CA PRO A 117 -0.40 -17.75 19.45
C PRO A 117 0.35 -18.26 18.20
N ALA A 118 0.97 -17.36 17.45
CA ALA A 118 1.76 -17.70 16.25
C ALA A 118 2.91 -18.68 16.57
N VAL A 119 3.51 -18.56 17.76
CA VAL A 119 4.55 -19.45 18.28
C VAL A 119 4.11 -20.91 18.44
N ARG A 120 2.80 -21.19 18.48
CA ARG A 120 2.24 -22.56 18.43
C ARG A 120 2.59 -23.27 17.11
N TYR A 121 2.66 -22.50 16.03
CA TYR A 121 2.94 -22.99 14.69
C TYR A 121 4.43 -22.82 14.34
N LEU A 122 5.05 -21.72 14.76
CA LEU A 122 6.47 -21.42 14.58
C LEU A 122 7.20 -21.37 15.93
N PRO A 123 7.57 -22.51 16.54
CA PRO A 123 8.35 -22.54 17.78
C PRO A 123 9.75 -21.90 17.64
N GLU A 124 10.25 -21.75 16.41
CA GLU A 124 11.48 -21.02 16.09
C GLU A 124 11.30 -19.49 15.98
N PHE A 125 10.06 -18.98 15.92
CA PHE A 125 9.80 -17.56 16.05
C PHE A 125 10.04 -17.15 17.50
N VAL A 126 11.11 -16.41 17.72
CA VAL A 126 11.50 -15.86 19.02
C VAL A 126 11.78 -14.36 18.89
N MET A 127 11.61 -13.61 19.97
CA MET A 127 11.97 -12.20 20.08
C MET A 127 12.71 -11.90 21.38
N ALA A 128 13.39 -10.76 21.43
CA ALA A 128 14.02 -10.27 22.67
C ALA A 128 12.98 -9.75 23.69
N ASP A 129 11.81 -9.33 23.20
CA ASP A 129 10.66 -8.89 23.97
C ASP A 129 9.73 -10.07 24.27
N PRO A 130 9.48 -10.43 25.55
CA PRO A 130 8.71 -11.62 25.91
C PRO A 130 7.24 -11.57 25.47
N ARG A 131 6.68 -10.39 25.17
CA ARG A 131 5.29 -10.21 24.72
C ARG A 131 4.99 -10.86 23.36
N TYR A 132 6.01 -11.28 22.60
CA TYR A 132 5.82 -12.01 21.33
C TYR A 132 4.99 -13.30 21.49
N LEU A 133 4.98 -13.90 22.68
CA LEU A 133 4.21 -15.09 23.01
C LEU A 133 2.69 -14.86 22.91
N ASP A 134 2.23 -13.61 23.03
CA ASP A 134 0.82 -13.24 22.98
C ASP A 134 0.35 -12.85 21.57
N ILE A 135 1.25 -12.81 20.57
CA ILE A 135 0.91 -12.51 19.17
C ILE A 135 0.14 -13.68 18.57
N THR A 136 -1.14 -13.48 18.26
CA THR A 136 -1.97 -14.49 17.59
C THR A 136 -1.82 -14.45 16.06
N VAL A 137 -2.27 -15.50 15.37
CA VAL A 137 -2.28 -15.52 13.89
C VAL A 137 -3.15 -14.38 13.32
N ARG A 138 -4.28 -14.07 13.96
CA ARG A 138 -5.13 -12.91 13.62
C ARG A 138 -4.35 -11.60 13.68
N MET A 139 -3.52 -11.41 14.71
CA MET A 139 -2.73 -10.19 14.91
C MET A 139 -1.66 -9.96 13.83
N LEU A 140 -1.19 -11.04 13.20
CA LEU A 140 -0.33 -10.96 12.01
C LEU A 140 -1.11 -10.41 10.80
N LEU A 141 -2.33 -10.91 10.59
CA LEU A 141 -3.15 -10.62 9.40
C LEU A 141 -3.91 -9.29 9.44
N ASN A 142 -4.20 -8.72 10.62
CA ASN A 142 -4.82 -7.39 10.78
C ASN A 142 -3.83 -6.29 11.20
N HIS A 143 -2.53 -6.57 11.12
CA HIS A 143 -1.45 -5.64 11.51
C HIS A 143 -1.44 -5.19 12.99
N SER A 144 -2.10 -5.91 13.91
CA SER A 144 -2.13 -5.54 15.34
C SER A 144 -1.05 -6.20 16.23
N SER A 145 -0.12 -6.96 15.65
CA SER A 145 0.93 -7.71 16.36
C SER A 145 1.98 -6.91 17.14
N GLY A 146 2.08 -5.59 16.97
CA GLY A 146 3.15 -4.79 17.58
C GLY A 146 4.51 -4.92 16.91
N LEU A 147 4.60 -5.67 15.80
CA LEU A 147 5.87 -5.98 15.14
C LEU A 147 6.59 -4.75 14.54
N PRO A 148 7.92 -4.85 14.34
CA PRO A 148 8.79 -3.84 13.73
C PRO A 148 8.32 -3.18 12.44
N GLY A 149 7.58 -3.88 11.60
CA GLY A 149 7.12 -3.38 10.31
C GLY A 149 7.73 -4.21 9.18
N SER A 150 8.97 -3.92 8.78
CA SER A 150 9.69 -4.70 7.77
C SER A 150 11.15 -4.83 8.16
N ILE A 151 11.71 -6.05 8.13
CA ILE A 151 13.16 -6.22 8.13
C ILE A 151 13.72 -5.70 6.80
N ALA A 152 14.90 -5.08 6.81
CA ALA A 152 15.50 -4.42 5.64
C ALA A 152 16.57 -5.25 4.91
N ALA A 153 16.86 -6.47 5.37
CA ALA A 153 17.87 -7.33 4.76
C ALA A 153 17.23 -8.27 3.73
N GLY A 154 17.88 -8.42 2.56
CA GLY A 154 17.63 -9.50 1.61
C GLY A 154 16.22 -9.60 1.02
N ASN A 155 15.34 -8.60 1.19
CA ASN A 155 13.91 -8.69 0.91
C ASN A 155 13.48 -8.10 -0.45
N PHE A 156 14.10 -7.00 -0.89
CA PHE A 156 13.87 -6.32 -2.17
C PHE A 156 15.17 -6.32 -2.98
N GLY A 157 15.09 -6.72 -4.25
CA GLY A 157 16.26 -6.76 -5.11
C GLY A 157 15.96 -7.19 -6.53
N PHE A 158 16.97 -7.78 -7.17
CA PHE A 158 16.91 -8.28 -8.55
C PHE A 158 17.19 -9.80 -8.62
N GLN A 159 17.11 -10.48 -7.48
CA GLN A 159 17.22 -11.93 -7.33
C GLN A 159 16.45 -12.34 -6.07
N TYR A 160 15.77 -13.50 -6.11
CA TYR A 160 15.13 -14.08 -4.94
C TYR A 160 16.13 -14.55 -3.89
N ASN A 161 15.88 -14.21 -2.62
CA ASN A 161 16.67 -14.63 -1.48
C ASN A 161 16.01 -15.83 -0.76
N ALA A 162 16.49 -17.04 -1.04
CA ALA A 162 16.03 -18.24 -0.36
C ALA A 162 16.31 -18.27 1.16
N ALA A 163 17.12 -17.36 1.70
CA ALA A 163 17.39 -17.23 3.15
C ALA A 163 16.46 -16.22 3.85
N ILE A 164 15.43 -15.69 3.18
CA ILE A 164 14.62 -14.57 3.70
C ILE A 164 13.88 -14.87 5.01
N HIS A 165 13.40 -16.10 5.21
CA HIS A 165 12.79 -16.52 6.47
C HIS A 165 13.81 -16.56 7.62
N ASP A 166 15.00 -17.16 7.39
CA ASP A 166 16.09 -17.21 8.37
C ASP A 166 16.58 -15.80 8.74
N GLU A 167 16.71 -14.90 7.75
CA GLU A 167 17.06 -13.49 7.97
C GLU A 167 15.97 -12.77 8.78
N THR A 168 14.69 -13.06 8.54
CA THR A 168 13.54 -12.50 9.29
C THR A 168 13.56 -12.97 10.75
N LEU A 169 13.68 -14.27 11.02
CA LEU A 169 13.81 -14.83 12.38
C LEU A 169 15.05 -14.28 13.10
N ALA A 170 16.20 -14.21 12.41
CA ALA A 170 17.44 -13.69 12.97
C ALA A 170 17.37 -12.19 13.30
N VAL A 171 16.51 -11.42 12.65
CA VAL A 171 16.23 -10.02 13.00
C VAL A 171 15.23 -9.93 14.16
N LEU A 172 14.09 -10.62 14.09
CA LEU A 172 13.05 -10.57 15.10
C LEU A 172 13.53 -11.05 16.48
N SER A 173 14.38 -12.09 16.53
CA SER A 173 15.05 -12.59 17.75
C SER A 173 15.85 -11.56 18.56
N ARG A 174 16.16 -10.41 17.96
CA ARG A 174 16.94 -9.31 18.57
C ARG A 174 16.15 -8.00 18.66
N THR A 175 14.84 -8.02 18.39
CA THR A 175 13.99 -6.84 18.29
C THR A 175 12.88 -6.85 19.36
N TYR A 176 12.34 -5.66 19.64
CA TYR A 176 11.25 -5.43 20.59
C TYR A 176 9.97 -4.94 19.89
N LEU A 177 8.81 -5.15 20.52
CA LEU A 177 7.53 -4.71 19.99
C LEU A 177 7.35 -3.19 20.18
N LYS A 178 6.68 -2.55 19.21
CA LYS A 178 6.35 -1.12 19.24
C LYS A 178 5.24 -0.76 20.23
N HIS A 179 4.37 -1.72 20.52
CA HIS A 179 3.22 -1.65 21.41
C HIS A 179 2.83 -3.08 21.81
N ASP A 180 1.95 -3.25 22.79
CA ASP A 180 1.43 -4.58 23.16
C ASP A 180 0.64 -5.21 21.99
N PRO A 181 0.65 -6.55 21.83
CA PRO A 181 -0.17 -7.22 20.83
C PRO A 181 -1.66 -6.88 20.99
N GLY A 182 -2.32 -6.54 19.87
CA GLY A 182 -3.71 -6.09 19.84
C GLY A 182 -3.94 -4.61 20.19
N ALA A 183 -2.92 -3.90 20.72
CA ALA A 183 -3.10 -2.52 21.21
C ALA A 183 -3.50 -1.54 20.09
N ALA A 184 -2.71 -1.50 19.01
CA ALA A 184 -2.90 -0.65 17.83
C ALA A 184 -2.73 -1.47 16.54
N ALA A 185 -3.29 -1.01 15.42
CA ALA A 185 -3.07 -1.59 14.09
C ALA A 185 -2.00 -0.79 13.32
N VAL A 186 -0.79 -1.34 13.21
CA VAL A 186 0.36 -0.67 12.59
C VAL A 186 0.92 -1.55 11.48
N TYR A 187 0.81 -1.07 10.24
CA TYR A 187 1.16 -1.80 9.03
C TYR A 187 2.51 -2.53 9.13
N CYS A 188 2.49 -3.83 8.87
CA CYS A 188 3.63 -4.71 9.04
C CYS A 188 3.71 -5.76 7.92
N ASN A 189 4.85 -5.78 7.23
CA ASN A 189 5.22 -6.79 6.26
C ASN A 189 5.69 -8.08 6.95
N ASP A 190 6.49 -8.00 8.02
CA ASP A 190 7.07 -9.15 8.72
C ASP A 190 5.99 -10.10 9.29
N GLY A 191 4.85 -9.55 9.73
CA GLY A 191 3.71 -10.36 10.18
C GLY A 191 3.16 -11.26 9.07
N PHE A 192 3.16 -10.77 7.82
CA PHE A 192 2.76 -11.57 6.65
C PHE A 192 3.85 -12.56 6.21
N THR A 193 5.12 -12.26 6.43
CA THR A 193 6.22 -13.23 6.27
C THR A 193 6.10 -14.36 7.29
N LEU A 194 5.73 -14.07 8.55
CA LEU A 194 5.42 -15.11 9.53
C LEU A 194 4.15 -15.91 9.16
N ALA A 195 3.12 -15.26 8.62
CA ALA A 195 1.91 -15.95 8.16
C ALA A 195 2.19 -16.88 6.96
N GLU A 196 3.05 -16.47 6.03
CA GLU A 196 3.59 -17.31 4.94
C GLU A 196 4.27 -18.58 5.50
N MET A 197 5.19 -18.42 6.46
CA MET A 197 5.87 -19.53 7.12
C MET A 197 4.91 -20.46 7.88
N ILE A 198 3.83 -19.92 8.49
CA ILE A 198 2.77 -20.73 9.10
C ILE A 198 2.04 -21.58 8.05
N VAL A 199 1.71 -21.01 6.89
CA VAL A 199 1.08 -21.77 5.77
C VAL A 199 1.98 -22.92 5.33
N GLU A 200 3.28 -22.68 5.14
CA GLU A 200 4.23 -23.74 4.75
C GLU A 200 4.33 -24.83 5.82
N ARG A 201 4.52 -24.43 7.09
CA ARG A 201 4.65 -25.35 8.23
C ARG A 201 3.41 -26.23 8.45
N VAL A 202 2.22 -25.66 8.31
CA VAL A 202 0.94 -26.35 8.58
C VAL A 202 0.46 -27.17 7.37
N SER A 203 0.76 -26.74 6.14
CA SER A 203 0.39 -27.48 4.93
C SER A 203 1.40 -28.56 4.53
N GLY A 204 2.68 -28.41 4.92
CA GLY A 204 3.79 -29.24 4.45
C GLY A 204 4.21 -28.95 3.00
N GLN A 205 3.72 -27.87 2.40
CA GLN A 205 4.02 -27.44 1.03
C GLN A 205 4.85 -26.16 1.03
N LYS A 206 5.59 -25.91 -0.07
CA LYS A 206 6.15 -24.57 -0.30
C LYS A 206 5.03 -23.58 -0.56
N TYR A 207 5.24 -22.33 -0.21
CA TYR A 207 4.21 -21.30 -0.28
C TYR A 207 3.63 -21.12 -1.69
N MET A 208 4.48 -21.03 -2.71
CA MET A 208 4.02 -20.91 -4.11
C MET A 208 3.29 -22.16 -4.61
N ASP A 209 3.68 -23.36 -4.19
CA ASP A 209 3.02 -24.61 -4.57
C ASP A 209 1.61 -24.70 -3.92
N PHE A 210 1.49 -24.22 -2.68
CA PHE A 210 0.21 -24.08 -1.99
C PHE A 210 -0.68 -23.05 -2.69
N LEU A 211 -0.17 -21.85 -2.99
CA LEU A 211 -0.94 -20.83 -3.70
C LEU A 211 -1.41 -21.32 -5.08
N ALA A 212 -0.53 -21.97 -5.85
CA ALA A 212 -0.86 -22.52 -7.16
C ALA A 212 -2.02 -23.52 -7.08
N SER A 213 -1.88 -24.55 -6.26
CA SER A 213 -2.86 -25.65 -6.17
C SER A 213 -4.14 -25.31 -5.40
N ARG A 214 -4.08 -24.36 -4.45
CA ARG A 214 -5.21 -24.04 -3.55
C ARG A 214 -5.94 -22.75 -3.89
N ILE A 215 -5.32 -21.83 -4.64
CA ILE A 215 -5.89 -20.52 -4.97
C ILE A 215 -5.86 -20.25 -6.48
N PHE A 216 -4.70 -20.35 -7.13
CA PHE A 216 -4.58 -19.92 -8.53
C PHE A 216 -5.30 -20.87 -9.50
N GLU A 217 -5.10 -22.18 -9.38
CA GLU A 217 -5.77 -23.17 -10.24
C GLU A 217 -7.30 -23.18 -10.02
N PRO A 218 -7.84 -23.22 -8.78
CA PRO A 218 -9.29 -23.22 -8.56
C PRO A 218 -10.03 -21.94 -8.99
N LEU A 219 -9.34 -20.79 -8.98
CA LEU A 219 -9.89 -19.49 -9.40
C LEU A 219 -9.45 -19.08 -10.82
N ALA A 220 -8.79 -19.97 -11.57
CA ALA A 220 -8.27 -19.71 -12.92
C ALA A 220 -7.42 -18.41 -13.03
N LEU A 221 -6.50 -18.21 -12.10
CA LEU A 221 -5.58 -17.07 -12.03
C LEU A 221 -4.26 -17.37 -12.78
N GLY A 222 -4.38 -17.74 -14.05
CA GLY A 222 -3.30 -18.36 -14.83
C GLY A 222 -2.05 -17.51 -15.07
N HIS A 223 -2.10 -16.19 -14.84
CA HIS A 223 -0.95 -15.29 -14.97
C HIS A 223 -0.32 -14.96 -13.61
N THR A 224 -1.01 -15.26 -12.52
CA THR A 224 -0.59 -14.96 -11.15
C THR A 224 0.52 -15.90 -10.70
N GLY A 225 1.59 -15.36 -10.11
CA GLY A 225 2.76 -16.14 -9.71
C GLY A 225 3.74 -15.36 -8.85
N ALA A 226 4.98 -15.85 -8.76
CA ALA A 226 6.07 -15.18 -8.03
C ALA A 226 6.41 -13.81 -8.62
N SER A 227 7.19 -13.02 -7.89
CA SER A 227 7.65 -11.69 -8.31
C SER A 227 8.32 -11.72 -9.68
N VAL A 228 8.22 -10.64 -10.46
CA VAL A 228 8.60 -10.64 -11.89
C VAL A 228 10.08 -11.03 -12.14
N GLY A 229 10.99 -10.71 -11.21
CA GLY A 229 12.39 -11.12 -11.25
C GLY A 229 12.69 -12.55 -10.76
N ASP A 230 11.65 -13.30 -10.36
CA ASP A 230 11.72 -14.68 -9.85
C ASP A 230 10.80 -15.65 -10.62
N ARG A 231 10.16 -15.20 -11.70
CA ARG A 231 9.31 -16.04 -12.56
C ARG A 231 10.15 -17.11 -13.25
N THR A 232 9.74 -18.39 -13.12
CA THR A 232 10.38 -19.51 -13.83
C THR A 232 10.00 -19.50 -15.31
N VAL A 233 10.62 -20.37 -16.13
CA VAL A 233 10.23 -20.54 -17.55
C VAL A 233 8.77 -20.98 -17.70
N ARG A 234 8.21 -21.73 -16.74
CA ARG A 234 6.79 -22.10 -16.71
C ARG A 234 5.89 -20.88 -16.47
N ASP A 235 6.32 -19.94 -15.63
CA ASP A 235 5.58 -18.72 -15.31
C ASP A 235 5.76 -17.65 -16.40
N ALA A 236 6.91 -17.62 -17.07
CA ALA A 236 7.20 -16.74 -18.20
C ALA A 236 6.38 -17.09 -19.46
N ALA A 237 5.94 -18.34 -19.60
CA ALA A 237 4.99 -18.75 -20.64
C ALA A 237 3.59 -18.13 -20.44
N ALA A 238 3.28 -17.61 -19.24
CA ALA A 238 2.00 -17.03 -18.88
C ALA A 238 1.95 -15.48 -19.01
N GLY A 239 2.70 -14.90 -19.95
CA GLY A 239 2.54 -13.49 -20.35
C GLY A 239 3.83 -12.67 -20.40
N VAL A 240 3.77 -11.54 -21.11
CA VAL A 240 4.84 -10.54 -21.15
C VAL A 240 4.95 -9.86 -19.78
N VAL A 241 6.16 -9.63 -19.28
CA VAL A 241 6.38 -8.84 -18.06
C VAL A 241 6.60 -7.38 -18.42
N ALA A 242 5.92 -6.45 -17.74
CA ALA A 242 6.17 -5.02 -17.89
C ALA A 242 7.49 -4.60 -17.24
N ALA A 243 8.43 -4.06 -18.01
CA ALA A 243 9.68 -3.50 -17.54
C ALA A 243 9.51 -2.05 -17.04
N TYR A 244 10.18 -1.72 -15.95
CA TYR A 244 10.26 -0.35 -15.45
C TYR A 244 11.46 0.39 -16.07
N TYR A 245 11.23 1.66 -16.42
CA TYR A 245 12.24 2.55 -16.98
C TYR A 245 12.31 3.83 -16.13
N ARG A 246 13.51 4.23 -15.68
CA ARG A 246 13.68 5.46 -14.90
C ARG A 246 13.21 6.68 -15.70
N PRO A 247 12.27 7.50 -15.20
CA PRO A 247 11.80 8.69 -15.91
C PRO A 247 12.90 9.71 -16.26
N THR A 248 13.95 9.79 -15.43
CA THR A 248 15.04 10.78 -15.57
C THR A 248 16.12 10.40 -16.58
N THR A 249 16.32 9.11 -16.86
CA THR A 249 17.41 8.64 -17.74
C THR A 249 16.91 7.79 -18.92
N GLY A 250 15.66 7.33 -18.90
CA GLY A 250 15.14 6.36 -19.85
C GLY A 250 15.74 4.95 -19.72
N GLN A 251 16.56 4.70 -18.70
CA GLN A 251 17.22 3.42 -18.47
C GLN A 251 16.23 2.36 -17.98
N LYS A 252 16.24 1.18 -18.61
CA LYS A 252 15.56 -0.04 -18.15
C LYS A 252 16.19 -0.54 -16.86
N GLU A 253 15.39 -0.76 -15.83
CA GLU A 253 15.83 -1.46 -14.62
C GLU A 253 15.76 -2.98 -14.83
N PRO A 254 16.61 -3.77 -14.14
CA PRO A 254 16.42 -5.22 -14.06
C PRO A 254 15.07 -5.53 -13.39
N PHE A 255 14.48 -6.69 -13.73
CA PHE A 255 13.22 -7.11 -13.12
C PHE A 255 13.37 -7.29 -11.61
N GLU A 256 12.44 -6.70 -10.88
CA GLU A 256 12.44 -6.70 -9.42
C GLU A 256 11.98 -8.06 -8.87
N ALA A 257 12.75 -8.62 -7.95
CA ALA A 257 12.41 -9.78 -7.15
C ALA A 257 12.19 -9.34 -5.70
N VAL A 258 10.95 -9.47 -5.22
CA VAL A 258 10.57 -9.24 -3.82
C VAL A 258 10.46 -10.60 -3.13
N SER A 259 11.35 -10.87 -2.19
CA SER A 259 11.52 -12.20 -1.57
C SER A 259 10.53 -12.47 -0.43
N PHE A 260 9.86 -11.44 0.10
CA PHE A 260 8.71 -11.64 0.99
C PHE A 260 7.46 -12.02 0.17
N LEU A 261 7.35 -13.27 -0.25
CA LEU A 261 6.32 -13.72 -1.19
C LEU A 261 4.90 -13.37 -0.71
N GLY A 262 4.53 -13.79 0.50
CA GLY A 262 3.24 -13.51 1.12
C GLY A 262 3.05 -12.07 1.61
N SER A 263 4.10 -11.24 1.59
CA SER A 263 3.98 -9.83 1.98
C SER A 263 3.91 -8.90 0.78
N GLY A 264 4.64 -9.19 -0.30
CA GLY A 264 4.71 -8.33 -1.47
C GLY A 264 5.27 -8.97 -2.75
N GLY A 265 5.60 -10.26 -2.72
CA GLY A 265 6.37 -10.94 -3.76
C GLY A 265 5.57 -11.73 -4.78
N LEU A 266 4.33 -11.33 -5.06
CA LEU A 266 3.55 -11.86 -6.17
C LEU A 266 3.49 -10.90 -7.36
N SER A 267 3.23 -11.45 -8.54
CA SER A 267 2.90 -10.72 -9.77
C SER A 267 1.62 -11.28 -10.41
N ALA A 268 0.88 -10.45 -11.13
CA ALA A 268 -0.38 -10.82 -11.80
C ALA A 268 -0.73 -9.86 -12.95
N THR A 269 -1.82 -10.16 -13.67
CA THR A 269 -2.55 -9.20 -14.53
C THR A 269 -3.64 -8.49 -13.72
N ALA A 270 -4.15 -7.34 -14.21
CA ALA A 270 -5.31 -6.70 -13.58
C ALA A 270 -6.56 -7.59 -13.64
N VAL A 271 -6.73 -8.40 -14.68
CA VAL A 271 -7.85 -9.33 -14.83
C VAL A 271 -7.82 -10.42 -13.75
N ASP A 272 -6.66 -11.01 -13.48
CA ASP A 272 -6.52 -12.02 -12.42
C ASP A 272 -6.68 -11.40 -11.02
N LEU A 273 -6.17 -10.18 -10.78
CA LEU A 273 -6.42 -9.46 -9.52
C LEU A 273 -7.91 -9.25 -9.26
N ALA A 274 -8.65 -8.77 -10.28
CA ALA A 274 -10.08 -8.54 -10.16
C ALA A 274 -10.86 -9.86 -10.02
N ARG A 275 -10.43 -10.95 -10.68
CA ARG A 275 -11.06 -12.28 -10.53
C ARG A 275 -10.83 -12.85 -9.14
N PHE A 276 -9.63 -12.69 -8.59
CA PHE A 276 -9.35 -13.03 -7.19
C PHE A 276 -10.22 -12.20 -6.22
N ALA A 277 -10.43 -10.92 -6.50
CA ALA A 277 -11.28 -10.06 -5.66
C ALA A 277 -12.79 -10.39 -5.76
N ASP A 278 -13.30 -10.86 -6.90
CA ASP A 278 -14.67 -11.38 -7.04
C ASP A 278 -14.90 -12.65 -6.20
N SER A 279 -13.85 -13.44 -5.94
CA SER A 279 -13.94 -14.65 -5.07
C SER A 279 -14.25 -14.37 -3.59
N PHE A 280 -14.32 -13.08 -3.20
CA PHE A 280 -14.81 -12.66 -1.90
C PHE A 280 -16.35 -12.49 -1.84
N SER A 281 -17.05 -12.69 -2.97
CA SER A 281 -18.50 -12.80 -3.03
C SER A 281 -19.00 -14.20 -2.70
N SER A 282 -20.09 -14.31 -1.94
CA SER A 282 -20.79 -15.57 -1.70
C SER A 282 -21.61 -16.05 -2.91
N ALA A 283 -21.93 -15.15 -3.85
CA ALA A 283 -22.71 -15.43 -5.06
C ALA A 283 -21.85 -15.76 -6.30
N GLY A 284 -20.52 -15.80 -6.13
CA GLY A 284 -19.55 -16.09 -7.19
C GLY A 284 -18.75 -17.38 -6.97
N ALA A 285 -17.79 -17.63 -7.84
CA ALA A 285 -16.82 -18.72 -7.65
C ALA A 285 -15.85 -18.36 -6.52
N HIS A 286 -15.93 -19.09 -5.41
CA HIS A 286 -15.13 -18.84 -4.21
C HIS A 286 -14.56 -20.15 -3.63
N ILE A 287 -13.43 -20.02 -2.92
CA ILE A 287 -12.68 -21.16 -2.34
C ILE A 287 -12.74 -21.22 -0.81
N LEU A 288 -13.16 -20.14 -0.17
CA LEU A 288 -13.28 -20.04 1.28
C LEU A 288 -14.61 -20.63 1.76
N SER A 289 -14.63 -21.19 2.98
CA SER A 289 -15.91 -21.53 3.60
C SER A 289 -16.69 -20.26 3.95
N GLU A 290 -18.01 -20.35 3.95
CA GLU A 290 -18.91 -19.24 4.33
C GLU A 290 -18.51 -18.49 5.63
N PRO A 291 -18.13 -19.17 6.73
CA PRO A 291 -17.58 -18.49 7.91
C PRO A 291 -16.27 -17.73 7.64
N ALA A 292 -15.34 -18.33 6.89
CA ALA A 292 -14.06 -17.72 6.57
C ALA A 292 -14.21 -16.49 5.64
N LEU A 293 -15.13 -16.58 4.67
CA LEU A 293 -15.50 -15.50 3.77
C LEU A 293 -16.03 -14.28 4.54
N ARG A 294 -17.00 -14.50 5.45
CA ARG A 294 -17.54 -13.44 6.32
C ARG A 294 -16.49 -12.83 7.24
N GLU A 295 -15.57 -13.64 7.78
CA GLU A 295 -14.54 -13.14 8.69
C GLU A 295 -13.46 -12.31 7.95
N MET A 296 -13.11 -12.66 6.71
CA MET A 296 -12.21 -11.83 5.88
C MET A 296 -12.87 -10.53 5.41
N ARG A 297 -14.20 -10.52 5.22
CA ARG A 297 -14.99 -9.31 4.90
C ARG A 297 -15.19 -8.36 6.10
N LYS A 298 -14.85 -8.78 7.31
CA LYS A 298 -15.13 -8.04 8.55
C LYS A 298 -13.94 -7.17 8.98
N SER A 299 -14.23 -5.95 9.43
CA SER A 299 -13.23 -5.08 10.08
C SER A 299 -12.66 -5.74 11.34
N GLN A 300 -11.34 -5.65 11.52
CA GLN A 300 -10.59 -6.29 12.61
C GLN A 300 -9.91 -5.22 13.49
N PRO A 301 -10.69 -4.33 14.16
CA PRO A 301 -10.14 -3.18 14.88
C PRO A 301 -9.23 -3.58 16.04
N SER A 302 -8.20 -2.77 16.27
CA SER A 302 -7.36 -2.81 17.46
C SER A 302 -8.01 -2.10 18.65
N SER A 303 -7.47 -2.28 19.86
CA SER A 303 -8.05 -1.66 21.08
C SER A 303 -8.04 -0.12 21.07
N SER A 304 -7.18 0.51 20.26
CA SER A 304 -7.08 1.96 20.11
C SER A 304 -8.04 2.55 19.08
N ALA A 305 -8.72 1.73 18.27
CA ALA A 305 -9.47 2.20 17.11
C ALA A 305 -10.76 2.95 17.49
N GLY A 306 -11.11 3.96 16.69
CA GLY A 306 -12.31 4.77 16.88
C GLY A 306 -12.14 5.89 17.90
N LYS A 307 -10.90 6.29 18.20
CA LYS A 307 -10.57 7.38 19.13
C LYS A 307 -10.23 8.70 18.44
N LEU A 308 -10.16 8.70 17.11
CA LEU A 308 -9.97 9.87 16.25
C LEU A 308 -11.30 10.49 15.77
N ARG A 309 -11.24 11.67 15.15
CA ARG A 309 -12.39 12.49 14.72
C ARG A 309 -13.21 11.86 13.59
N ASN A 310 -12.54 11.27 12.60
CA ASN A 310 -13.15 10.52 11.49
C ASN A 310 -12.79 9.02 11.66
N PRO A 311 -13.43 8.11 10.90
CA PRO A 311 -13.07 6.70 10.94
C PRO A 311 -11.58 6.47 10.62
N GLU A 312 -10.93 5.57 11.34
CA GLU A 312 -9.57 5.10 11.05
C GLU A 312 -9.59 4.02 9.96
N LEU A 313 -8.43 3.77 9.32
CA LEU A 313 -8.27 2.71 8.32
C LEU A 313 -8.81 1.35 8.83
N ALA A 314 -9.85 0.86 8.15
CA ALA A 314 -10.57 -0.34 8.53
C ALA A 314 -9.85 -1.61 8.04
N TYR A 315 -8.71 -1.93 8.65
CA TYR A 315 -7.98 -3.17 8.35
C TYR A 315 -8.84 -4.41 8.57
N GLY A 316 -8.78 -5.34 7.62
CA GLY A 316 -9.38 -6.67 7.71
C GLY A 316 -8.31 -7.74 7.95
N LEU A 317 -8.63 -8.99 7.60
CA LEU A 317 -7.60 -10.02 7.44
C LEU A 317 -7.00 -9.89 6.04
N GLY A 318 -5.80 -9.30 5.94
CA GLY A 318 -5.12 -9.05 4.66
C GLY A 318 -5.52 -7.76 3.93
N TRP A 319 -6.74 -7.24 4.15
CA TRP A 319 -7.28 -6.03 3.52
C TRP A 319 -6.81 -4.72 4.20
N ASP A 320 -6.50 -3.68 3.42
CA ASP A 320 -6.27 -2.31 3.95
C ASP A 320 -7.59 -1.68 4.40
N MET A 321 -8.68 -2.04 3.71
CA MET A 321 -10.01 -1.45 3.84
C MET A 321 -11.07 -2.55 3.74
N THR A 322 -11.90 -2.73 4.77
CA THR A 322 -13.10 -3.58 4.72
C THR A 322 -14.38 -2.81 4.43
N TYR A 323 -14.30 -1.48 4.36
CA TYR A 323 -15.30 -0.57 3.84
C TYR A 323 -14.60 0.70 3.33
N VAL A 324 -15.33 1.58 2.67
CA VAL A 324 -14.89 2.96 2.37
C VAL A 324 -16.04 3.89 2.80
N PRO A 325 -15.81 4.93 3.64
CA PRO A 325 -16.88 5.67 4.32
C PRO A 325 -18.03 6.15 3.40
N GLU A 326 -17.68 6.78 2.28
CA GLU A 326 -18.64 7.35 1.31
C GLU A 326 -19.60 6.32 0.67
N TYR A 327 -19.16 5.06 0.56
CA TYR A 327 -19.99 3.96 0.06
C TYR A 327 -20.70 3.21 1.21
N GLN A 328 -20.04 3.11 2.37
CA GLN A 328 -20.62 2.51 3.57
C GLN A 328 -21.85 3.28 4.08
N GLU A 329 -21.84 4.61 3.98
CA GLU A 329 -22.99 5.49 4.26
C GLU A 329 -24.18 5.25 3.30
N GLN A 330 -23.90 4.75 2.09
CA GLN A 330 -24.90 4.36 1.09
C GLN A 330 -25.29 2.87 1.18
N GLY A 331 -24.78 2.12 2.18
CA GLY A 331 -25.05 0.70 2.37
C GLY A 331 -24.20 -0.24 1.52
N ILE A 332 -23.22 0.28 0.76
CA ILE A 332 -22.37 -0.50 -0.15
C ILE A 332 -21.04 -0.83 0.53
N GLN A 333 -20.76 -2.12 0.74
CA GLN A 333 -19.46 -2.57 1.24
C GLN A 333 -18.40 -2.55 0.11
N VAL A 334 -17.33 -1.78 0.31
CA VAL A 334 -16.15 -1.79 -0.57
C VAL A 334 -14.96 -2.37 0.18
N LEU A 335 -14.43 -3.52 -0.27
CA LEU A 335 -13.12 -4.00 0.17
C LEU A 335 -12.04 -3.38 -0.72
N GLY A 336 -10.86 -3.08 -0.16
CA GLY A 336 -9.75 -2.49 -0.90
C GLY A 336 -8.38 -2.95 -0.41
N LYS A 337 -7.48 -3.22 -1.36
CA LYS A 337 -6.06 -3.42 -1.07
C LYS A 337 -5.17 -2.69 -2.07
N SER A 338 -4.25 -1.88 -1.53
CA SER A 338 -3.16 -1.25 -2.26
C SER A 338 -1.90 -2.12 -2.24
N GLY A 339 -1.07 -1.99 -3.27
CA GLY A 339 0.21 -2.68 -3.36
C GLY A 339 1.28 -1.82 -4.01
N GLY A 340 2.31 -1.49 -3.25
CA GLY A 340 3.52 -0.84 -3.76
C GLY A 340 4.72 -1.80 -3.71
N THR A 341 5.63 -1.58 -4.65
CA THR A 341 7.01 -2.08 -4.69
C THR A 341 7.91 -0.91 -5.13
N GLY A 342 9.18 -1.14 -5.45
CA GLY A 342 10.02 -0.06 -5.97
C GLY A 342 9.70 0.34 -7.40
N ASN A 343 9.33 -0.64 -8.22
CA ASN A 343 9.17 -0.48 -9.66
C ASN A 343 7.69 -0.53 -10.10
N TYR A 344 6.74 -0.81 -9.20
CA TYR A 344 5.33 -1.03 -9.52
C TYR A 344 4.38 -0.52 -8.42
N ASN A 345 3.23 0.00 -8.82
CA ASN A 345 2.09 0.35 -7.97
C ASN A 345 0.83 -0.39 -8.44
N SER A 346 -0.07 -0.72 -7.51
CA SER A 346 -1.30 -1.44 -7.80
C SER A 346 -2.41 -1.11 -6.80
N MET A 347 -3.65 -1.25 -7.26
CA MET A 347 -4.84 -1.20 -6.43
C MET A 347 -5.85 -2.24 -6.91
N VAL A 348 -6.51 -2.92 -5.98
CA VAL A 348 -7.75 -3.63 -6.24
C VAL A 348 -8.83 -3.21 -5.25
N TYR A 349 -10.03 -2.91 -5.78
CA TYR A 349 -11.26 -2.74 -5.01
C TYR A 349 -12.28 -3.78 -5.45
N THR A 350 -13.14 -4.22 -4.52
CA THR A 350 -14.30 -5.07 -4.84
C THR A 350 -15.51 -4.68 -4.00
N VAL A 351 -16.69 -4.83 -4.59
CA VAL A 351 -18.00 -4.74 -3.94
C VAL A 351 -18.60 -6.15 -3.94
N PRO A 352 -18.37 -6.95 -2.88
CA PRO A 352 -18.61 -8.40 -2.95
C PRO A 352 -20.08 -8.77 -3.20
N ASP A 353 -21.02 -8.03 -2.64
CA ASP A 353 -22.45 -8.34 -2.77
C ASP A 353 -23.00 -8.02 -4.17
N GLU A 354 -22.36 -7.08 -4.89
CA GLU A 354 -22.71 -6.69 -6.26
C GLU A 354 -21.85 -7.39 -7.32
N ARG A 355 -20.81 -8.14 -6.90
CA ARG A 355 -19.81 -8.80 -7.77
C ARG A 355 -19.13 -7.87 -8.77
N ILE A 356 -18.76 -6.67 -8.30
CA ILE A 356 -18.02 -5.68 -9.07
C ILE A 356 -16.59 -5.62 -8.53
N SER A 357 -15.59 -5.79 -9.38
CA SER A 357 -14.17 -5.67 -9.00
C SER A 357 -13.42 -4.79 -9.99
N VAL A 358 -12.59 -3.89 -9.48
CA VAL A 358 -11.76 -2.96 -10.28
C VAL A 358 -10.31 -3.11 -9.86
N ALA A 359 -9.44 -3.37 -10.83
CA ALA A 359 -7.99 -3.47 -10.62
C ALA A 359 -7.24 -2.51 -11.55
N VAL A 360 -6.21 -1.86 -11.02
CA VAL A 360 -5.27 -1.00 -11.74
C VAL A 360 -3.85 -1.38 -11.32
N ILE A 361 -2.95 -1.59 -12.27
CA ILE A 361 -1.52 -1.82 -12.00
C ILE A 361 -0.68 -0.94 -12.93
N GLU A 362 0.38 -0.33 -12.40
CA GLU A 362 1.23 0.67 -13.06
C GLU A 362 2.72 0.35 -12.82
N THR A 363 3.57 0.59 -13.81
CA THR A 363 5.03 0.67 -13.57
C THR A 363 5.40 2.04 -13.04
N GLY A 364 6.32 2.10 -12.07
CA GLY A 364 6.87 3.31 -11.48
C GLY A 364 6.30 3.65 -10.10
N PRO A 365 7.14 4.21 -9.19
CA PRO A 365 6.75 4.46 -7.80
C PRO A 365 5.79 5.65 -7.62
N GLY A 366 5.51 6.44 -8.68
CA GLY A 366 4.69 7.66 -8.59
C GLY A 366 3.22 7.52 -9.02
N GLY A 367 2.80 6.33 -9.48
CA GLY A 367 1.46 6.06 -10.02
C GLY A 367 0.33 6.22 -8.99
N ARG A 368 -0.84 6.69 -9.43
CA ARG A 368 -2.00 7.00 -8.59
C ARG A 368 -3.07 5.90 -8.57
N SER A 369 -2.71 4.65 -8.89
CA SER A 369 -3.58 3.45 -8.91
C SER A 369 -4.74 3.45 -7.89
N VAL A 370 -4.50 3.81 -6.62
CA VAL A 370 -5.55 3.95 -5.58
C VAL A 370 -6.67 4.91 -6.00
N LYS A 371 -6.33 6.14 -6.41
CA LYS A 371 -7.31 7.15 -6.86
C LYS A 371 -7.95 6.75 -8.19
N ILE A 372 -7.17 6.18 -9.10
CA ILE A 372 -7.64 5.78 -10.44
C ILE A 372 -8.67 4.66 -10.31
N ALA A 373 -8.35 3.57 -9.59
CA ALA A 373 -9.25 2.45 -9.36
C ALA A 373 -10.54 2.88 -8.65
N LEU A 374 -10.44 3.78 -7.66
CA LEU A 374 -11.63 4.30 -6.97
C LEU A 374 -12.53 5.14 -7.89
N SER A 375 -11.94 5.98 -8.73
CA SER A 375 -12.69 6.82 -9.68
C SER A 375 -13.34 6.00 -10.80
N ILE A 376 -12.74 4.87 -11.17
CA ILE A 376 -13.34 3.88 -12.07
C ILE A 376 -14.51 3.17 -11.36
N LEU A 377 -14.30 2.68 -10.13
CA LEU A 377 -15.35 2.01 -9.35
C LEU A 377 -16.56 2.92 -9.13
N ASP A 378 -16.34 4.17 -8.74
CA ASP A 378 -17.39 5.17 -8.55
C ASP A 378 -18.28 5.29 -9.79
N ALA A 379 -17.66 5.46 -10.96
CA ALA A 379 -18.39 5.54 -12.23
C ALA A 379 -19.15 4.25 -12.58
N VAL A 380 -18.61 3.06 -12.26
CA VAL A 380 -19.35 1.79 -12.42
C VAL A 380 -20.58 1.76 -11.51
N LEU A 381 -20.44 2.13 -10.24
CA LEU A 381 -21.54 2.15 -9.28
C LEU A 381 -22.62 3.18 -9.65
N VAL A 382 -22.22 4.36 -10.12
CA VAL A 382 -23.14 5.41 -10.63
C VAL A 382 -23.86 4.95 -11.90
N GLU A 383 -23.15 4.38 -12.88
CA GLU A 383 -23.76 3.91 -14.15
C GLU A 383 -24.70 2.71 -13.94
N LYS A 384 -24.49 1.91 -12.87
CA LYS A 384 -25.43 0.86 -12.43
C LYS A 384 -26.56 1.38 -11.53
N GLY A 385 -26.53 2.64 -11.10
CA GLY A 385 -27.53 3.24 -10.20
C GLY A 385 -27.44 2.76 -8.74
N LEU A 386 -26.32 2.18 -8.34
CA LEU A 386 -26.07 1.68 -6.97
C LEU A 386 -25.69 2.80 -5.99
N VAL A 387 -25.07 3.87 -6.50
CA VAL A 387 -24.72 5.07 -5.73
C VAL A 387 -25.14 6.32 -6.51
N LYS A 388 -25.29 7.45 -5.81
CA LYS A 388 -25.66 8.73 -6.46
C LYS A 388 -24.44 9.40 -7.07
N GLU A 389 -24.62 10.02 -8.24
CA GLU A 389 -23.60 10.89 -8.83
C GLU A 389 -23.28 12.05 -7.85
N LYS A 390 -21.99 12.23 -7.55
CA LYS A 390 -21.51 13.25 -6.63
C LYS A 390 -21.58 14.63 -7.28
N ALA A 391 -22.31 15.54 -6.67
CA ALA A 391 -22.30 16.94 -7.09
C ALA A 391 -20.88 17.51 -6.95
N LEU A 392 -20.35 18.11 -8.04
CA LEU A 392 -19.05 18.78 -8.03
C LEU A 392 -19.09 19.99 -7.09
N SER A 393 -18.57 19.82 -5.87
CA SER A 393 -18.37 20.92 -4.93
C SER A 393 -16.95 21.49 -5.07
N VAL A 394 -16.86 22.80 -5.32
CA VAL A 394 -15.60 23.51 -5.22
C VAL A 394 -15.32 23.75 -3.73
N SER A 395 -14.31 23.07 -3.19
CA SER A 395 -13.80 23.38 -1.86
C SER A 395 -13.12 24.75 -1.90
N VAL A 396 -13.72 25.75 -1.26
CA VAL A 396 -13.07 27.05 -1.03
C VAL A 396 -12.25 26.90 0.25
N PRO A 397 -10.94 27.21 0.26
CA PRO A 397 -10.14 27.17 1.48
C PRO A 397 -10.78 28.06 2.55
N PRO A 398 -11.00 27.56 3.78
CA PRO A 398 -11.70 28.31 4.80
C PRO A 398 -10.87 29.51 5.26
N LYS A 399 -11.52 30.55 5.78
CA LYS A 399 -10.83 31.79 6.17
C LYS A 399 -9.97 31.54 7.42
N PRO A 400 -8.72 32.04 7.46
CA PRO A 400 -7.90 31.94 8.66
C PRO A 400 -8.56 32.60 9.88
N GLU A 401 -8.60 31.86 10.98
CA GLU A 401 -9.09 32.28 12.30
C GLU A 401 -7.92 32.39 13.28
N VAL A 402 -8.12 33.06 14.42
CA VAL A 402 -7.11 33.13 15.49
C VAL A 402 -6.92 31.74 16.10
N ILE A 403 -5.67 31.28 16.21
CA ILE A 403 -5.33 30.00 16.82
C ILE A 403 -5.66 30.04 18.33
N PRO A 404 -6.56 29.18 18.85
CA PRO A 404 -6.89 29.13 20.28
C PRO A 404 -5.68 28.77 21.16
N ASP A 405 -5.61 29.33 22.37
CA ASP A 405 -4.43 29.22 23.24
C ASP A 405 -4.10 27.80 23.69
N GLU A 406 -5.11 26.93 23.81
CA GLU A 406 -4.95 25.50 24.10
C GLU A 406 -4.03 24.78 23.10
N TYR A 407 -3.97 25.25 21.84
CA TYR A 407 -3.11 24.63 20.82
C TYR A 407 -1.61 24.83 21.10
N ALA A 408 -1.22 25.79 21.95
CA ALA A 408 0.17 25.89 22.40
C ALA A 408 0.66 24.60 23.10
N ALA A 409 -0.23 23.81 23.69
CA ALA A 409 0.10 22.53 24.32
C ALA A 409 0.58 21.46 23.32
N TYR A 410 0.26 21.60 22.03
CA TYR A 410 0.72 20.72 20.95
C TYR A 410 2.07 21.14 20.33
N CYS A 411 2.74 22.18 20.85
CA CYS A 411 4.06 22.54 20.36
C CYS A 411 5.16 21.56 20.84
N GLY A 412 6.18 21.32 20.01
CA GLY A 412 7.32 20.45 20.31
C GLY A 412 7.61 19.44 19.21
N TYR A 413 8.40 18.41 19.54
CA TYR A 413 8.88 17.43 18.58
C TYR A 413 7.89 16.29 18.32
N TYR A 414 7.75 15.90 17.06
CA TYR A 414 6.89 14.84 16.57
C TYR A 414 7.65 13.89 15.66
N ILE A 415 7.45 12.59 15.82
CA ILE A 415 7.85 11.58 14.83
C ILE A 415 6.76 11.47 13.76
N LEU A 416 7.14 11.56 12.48
CA LEU A 416 6.24 11.44 11.35
C LEU A 416 6.01 9.96 11.00
N THR A 417 4.87 9.68 10.40
CA THR A 417 4.66 8.45 9.62
C THR A 417 5.71 8.40 8.50
N GLY A 418 6.55 7.36 8.53
CA GLY A 418 7.77 7.27 7.71
C GLY A 418 9.09 7.42 8.50
N GLY A 419 9.03 7.81 9.78
CA GLY A 419 10.18 7.78 10.70
C GLY A 419 11.05 9.04 10.75
N GLY A 420 10.73 10.05 9.95
CA GLY A 420 11.33 11.40 10.07
C GLY A 420 10.87 12.13 11.33
N LEU A 421 11.47 13.29 11.60
CA LEU A 421 11.13 14.13 12.75
C LEU A 421 10.74 15.54 12.30
N ALA A 422 9.76 16.14 12.98
CA ALA A 422 9.45 17.56 12.87
C ALA A 422 9.37 18.24 14.23
N ASN A 423 9.59 19.55 14.25
CA ASN A 423 9.18 20.43 15.34
C ASN A 423 7.93 21.21 14.91
N VAL A 424 6.90 21.20 15.75
CA VAL A 424 5.69 22.02 15.61
C VAL A 424 5.82 23.20 16.57
N SER A 425 5.80 24.43 16.04
CA SER A 425 5.90 25.66 16.82
C SER A 425 4.81 26.67 16.43
N LEU A 426 4.45 27.55 17.37
CA LEU A 426 3.37 28.52 17.20
C LEU A 426 3.93 29.94 17.02
N ASP A 427 3.75 30.48 15.83
CA ASP A 427 4.07 31.86 15.47
C ASP A 427 2.82 32.73 15.76
N ARG A 428 2.84 33.42 16.90
CA ARG A 428 1.72 34.24 17.37
C ARG A 428 1.55 35.53 16.58
N GLU A 429 2.64 36.10 16.06
CA GLU A 429 2.60 37.33 15.25
C GLU A 429 2.02 37.05 13.86
N ALA A 430 2.44 35.94 13.24
CA ALA A 430 1.88 35.50 11.96
C ALA A 430 0.54 34.74 12.08
N ASN A 431 0.10 34.41 13.30
CA ASN A 431 -1.04 33.55 13.62
C ASN A 431 -1.02 32.22 12.84
N ARG A 432 0.12 31.49 12.93
CA ARG A 432 0.36 30.24 12.19
C ARG A 432 1.07 29.21 13.04
N PHE A 433 0.80 27.93 12.78
CA PHE A 433 1.72 26.86 13.15
C PHE A 433 2.82 26.75 12.09
N ARG A 434 4.06 26.58 12.54
CA ARG A 434 5.21 26.26 11.69
C ARG A 434 5.62 24.83 11.96
N VAL A 435 5.69 24.03 10.90
CA VAL A 435 6.23 22.67 10.94
C VAL A 435 7.61 22.71 10.30
N SER A 436 8.65 22.49 11.10
CA SER A 436 10.04 22.38 10.65
C SER A 436 10.42 20.90 10.58
N SER A 437 10.91 20.41 9.44
CA SER A 437 11.55 19.09 9.37
C SER A 437 12.91 19.14 10.06
N VAL A 438 13.27 18.13 10.85
CA VAL A 438 14.59 18.03 11.48
C VAL A 438 15.46 17.08 10.66
N LEU A 439 16.55 17.59 10.09
CA LEU A 439 17.45 16.85 9.21
C LEU A 439 18.90 17.04 9.69
N GLY A 440 19.56 15.93 10.06
CA GLY A 440 20.94 15.96 10.55
C GLY A 440 21.15 16.81 11.83
N GLY A 441 20.11 16.93 12.65
CA GLY A 441 20.08 17.79 13.85
C GLY A 441 19.70 19.25 13.61
N MET A 442 19.45 19.67 12.35
CA MET A 442 19.05 21.04 12.02
C MET A 442 17.57 21.13 11.66
N GLU A 443 16.89 22.19 12.10
CA GLU A 443 15.52 22.49 11.69
C GLU A 443 15.48 23.22 10.33
N VAL A 444 14.72 22.65 9.40
CA VAL A 444 14.44 23.20 8.07
C VAL A 444 12.95 23.47 7.97
N PRO A 445 12.49 24.73 7.76
CA PRO A 445 11.07 25.03 7.60
C PRO A 445 10.46 24.21 6.45
N ALA A 446 9.40 23.45 6.73
CA ALA A 446 8.77 22.55 5.77
C ALA A 446 7.38 23.04 5.33
N THR A 447 6.53 23.47 6.27
CA THR A 447 5.23 24.07 5.96
C THR A 447 4.75 25.01 7.06
N CYS A 448 3.83 25.91 6.71
CA CYS A 448 3.11 26.78 7.64
C CYS A 448 1.62 26.50 7.53
N LEU A 449 0.97 26.30 8.67
CA LEU A 449 -0.43 25.95 8.77
C LEU A 449 -1.22 27.13 9.35
N TYR A 450 -2.37 27.44 8.76
CA TYR A 450 -3.33 28.37 9.35
C TYR A 450 -4.51 27.59 9.97
N TYR A 451 -5.10 28.12 11.03
CA TYR A 451 -6.24 27.51 11.71
C TYR A 451 -7.57 28.02 11.15
N SER A 452 -8.57 27.14 11.10
CA SER A 452 -9.97 27.46 10.84
C SER A 452 -10.86 26.29 11.25
N GLU A 453 -12.05 26.52 11.82
CA GLU A 453 -13.09 25.49 12.03
C GLU A 453 -12.61 24.21 12.76
N GLY A 454 -11.70 24.34 13.72
CA GLY A 454 -11.15 23.22 14.48
C GLY A 454 -10.14 22.34 13.71
N ALA A 455 -9.54 22.87 12.64
CA ALA A 455 -8.53 22.22 11.83
C ALA A 455 -7.42 23.19 11.39
N PHE A 456 -6.33 22.63 10.88
CA PHE A 456 -5.16 23.32 10.39
C PHE A 456 -4.93 22.98 8.91
N TYR A 457 -4.63 24.00 8.11
CA TYR A 457 -4.60 23.90 6.66
C TYR A 457 -3.26 24.38 6.09
N SER A 458 -2.74 23.64 5.12
CA SER A 458 -1.76 24.09 4.13
C SER A 458 -2.41 24.17 2.75
N ASP A 459 -1.64 24.53 1.72
CA ASP A 459 -2.14 24.67 0.33
C ASP A 459 -2.87 23.41 -0.18
N ASP A 460 -2.37 22.22 0.20
CA ASP A 460 -2.83 20.92 -0.31
C ASP A 460 -3.32 19.94 0.79
N SER A 461 -3.41 20.35 2.06
CA SER A 461 -3.68 19.39 3.16
C SER A 461 -4.44 19.99 4.35
N GLN A 462 -5.27 19.16 4.98
CA GLN A 462 -5.99 19.46 6.22
C GLN A 462 -5.58 18.45 7.31
N LEU A 463 -5.13 18.96 8.45
CA LEU A 463 -4.81 18.17 9.63
C LEU A 463 -5.49 18.74 10.88
N TYR A 464 -5.61 17.93 11.93
CA TYR A 464 -6.05 18.40 13.24
C TYR A 464 -5.21 17.73 14.33
N PHE A 465 -5.13 18.37 15.49
CA PHE A 465 -4.41 17.83 16.65
C PHE A 465 -5.39 17.21 17.63
N ALA A 466 -5.00 16.08 18.22
CA ALA A 466 -5.80 15.35 19.20
C ALA A 466 -4.93 14.79 20.31
N THR A 467 -5.54 14.63 21.49
CA THR A 467 -4.98 13.89 22.61
C THR A 467 -5.81 12.62 22.80
N VAL A 468 -5.19 11.45 22.66
CA VAL A 468 -5.82 10.13 22.76
C VAL A 468 -5.05 9.32 23.79
N ASP A 469 -5.73 8.82 24.82
CA ASP A 469 -5.13 8.06 25.94
C ASP A 469 -3.93 8.78 26.63
N GLY A 470 -3.90 10.12 26.57
CA GLY A 470 -2.80 10.95 27.10
C GLY A 470 -1.65 11.22 26.11
N GLU A 471 -1.58 10.47 25.01
CA GLU A 471 -0.64 10.69 23.92
C GLU A 471 -1.17 11.75 22.94
N GLN A 472 -0.27 12.51 22.30
CA GLN A 472 -0.66 13.59 21.38
C GLN A 472 -0.29 13.28 19.94
N TYR A 473 -1.22 13.56 19.03
CA TYR A 473 -1.15 13.24 17.62
C TYR A 473 -1.54 14.45 16.78
N ALA A 474 -1.03 14.50 15.56
CA ALA A 474 -1.71 15.18 14.47
C ALA A 474 -2.18 14.13 13.46
N ALA A 475 -3.46 14.18 13.13
CA ALA A 475 -4.10 13.29 12.16
C ALA A 475 -4.51 14.09 10.91
N MET A 476 -4.43 13.42 9.76
CA MET A 476 -4.80 13.97 8.45
C MET A 476 -5.91 13.12 7.85
N LYS A 477 -6.94 13.77 7.29
CA LYS A 477 -7.99 13.07 6.56
C LYS A 477 -7.48 12.71 5.16
N SER A 478 -7.42 11.41 4.88
CA SER A 478 -7.07 10.87 3.57
C SER A 478 -8.11 11.23 2.50
N SER A 479 -7.71 11.16 1.23
CA SER A 479 -8.60 11.39 0.07
C SER A 479 -9.78 10.41 -0.04
N ILE A 480 -9.76 9.33 0.74
CA ILE A 480 -10.78 8.28 0.79
C ILE A 480 -11.60 8.32 2.10
N GLY A 481 -11.48 9.39 2.87
CA GLY A 481 -12.36 9.68 4.03
C GLY A 481 -11.87 9.18 5.38
N PHE A 482 -10.83 8.34 5.44
CA PHE A 482 -10.24 7.87 6.69
C PHE A 482 -9.29 8.88 7.32
N ASP A 483 -9.27 8.97 8.65
CA ASP A 483 -8.16 9.57 9.38
C ASP A 483 -6.94 8.66 9.37
N MET A 484 -5.77 9.27 9.14
CA MET A 484 -4.48 8.65 9.35
C MET A 484 -3.69 9.46 10.36
N VAL A 485 -3.06 8.79 11.33
CA VAL A 485 -2.04 9.43 12.16
C VAL A 485 -0.89 9.87 11.25
N TYR A 486 -0.70 11.18 11.13
CA TYR A 486 0.34 11.75 10.29
C TYR A 486 1.65 11.91 11.08
N MET A 487 1.53 12.32 12.35
CA MET A 487 2.67 12.43 13.26
C MET A 487 2.23 12.28 14.73
N ARG A 488 3.11 11.70 15.57
CA ARG A 488 2.90 11.55 17.03
C ARG A 488 3.95 12.36 17.79
N ARG A 489 3.53 13.10 18.82
CA ARG A 489 4.43 13.86 19.70
C ARG A 489 5.40 12.91 20.40
N LEU A 490 6.64 13.32 20.56
CA LEU A 490 7.61 12.61 21.39
C LEU A 490 7.55 13.14 22.83
N PRO A 491 7.46 12.28 23.85
CA PRO A 491 7.55 12.71 25.24
C PRO A 491 8.96 13.25 25.54
N ALA A 492 9.06 14.18 26.48
CA ALA A 492 10.36 14.62 26.98
C ALA A 492 11.02 13.50 27.80
N ILE A 493 12.33 13.30 27.66
CA ILE A 493 13.12 12.40 28.50
C ILE A 493 13.93 13.24 29.48
N GLU A 494 13.46 13.33 30.73
CA GLU A 494 14.07 14.18 31.76
C GLU A 494 15.50 13.77 32.11
N VAL A 495 15.76 12.45 32.15
CA VAL A 495 17.08 11.89 32.47
C VAL A 495 17.45 10.82 31.43
N PRO A 496 18.11 11.20 30.33
CA PRO A 496 18.61 10.24 29.33
C PRO A 496 19.62 9.25 29.90
N CYS A 497 19.53 7.96 29.52
CA CYS A 497 20.64 7.03 29.77
C CYS A 497 21.88 7.47 28.98
N SER A 498 23.06 7.35 29.61
CA SER A 498 24.33 7.69 28.98
C SER A 498 24.66 6.71 27.84
N MET A 499 24.95 7.25 26.66
CA MET A 499 25.38 6.44 25.53
C MET A 499 26.83 6.00 25.71
N ALA A 500 27.12 4.73 25.46
CA ALA A 500 28.48 4.19 25.56
C ALA A 500 29.44 4.71 24.45
N MET A 501 28.92 5.45 23.48
CA MET A 501 29.71 6.22 22.52
C MET A 501 28.97 7.48 22.07
N GLU A 502 29.75 8.48 21.66
CA GLU A 502 29.26 9.73 21.09
C GLU A 502 28.70 9.47 19.68
N MET A 503 27.43 9.80 19.45
CA MET A 503 26.67 9.44 18.24
C MET A 503 26.56 10.58 17.21
N ASN A 504 26.80 11.83 17.59
CA ASN A 504 26.56 12.97 16.71
C ASN A 504 27.57 13.03 15.56
N GLY A 505 27.08 13.36 14.36
CA GLY A 505 27.87 13.43 13.14
C GLY A 505 28.60 12.15 12.72
N LYS A 506 28.31 10.98 13.32
CA LYS A 506 29.01 9.72 12.99
C LYS A 506 28.49 9.13 11.68
N GLN A 507 29.42 8.69 10.84
CA GLN A 507 29.11 7.94 9.62
C GLN A 507 29.26 6.43 9.83
N TRP A 508 28.28 5.68 9.35
CA TRP A 508 28.10 4.26 9.53
C TRP A 508 27.95 3.58 8.17
N LEU A 509 28.74 2.54 7.90
CA LEU A 509 28.64 1.77 6.66
C LEU A 509 27.89 0.45 6.90
N ARG A 510 26.77 0.25 6.21
CA ARG A 510 26.05 -1.04 6.19
C ARG A 510 26.96 -2.09 5.57
N ARG A 511 27.14 -3.22 6.26
CA ARG A 511 28.01 -4.32 5.82
C ARG A 511 27.18 -5.54 5.47
N ASN A 512 27.76 -6.39 4.62
CA ASN A 512 27.19 -7.68 4.18
C ASN A 512 25.84 -7.52 3.44
N VAL A 513 25.61 -6.34 2.86
CA VAL A 513 24.58 -6.13 1.85
C VAL A 513 24.86 -7.10 0.69
N LYS A 514 23.84 -7.82 0.23
CA LYS A 514 23.99 -8.74 -0.90
C LYS A 514 24.08 -7.93 -2.21
N PRO A 515 24.84 -8.37 -3.23
CA PRO A 515 24.95 -7.64 -4.50
C PRO A 515 23.62 -7.45 -5.26
N PHE A 516 22.61 -8.28 -4.97
CA PHE A 516 21.29 -8.22 -5.59
C PHE A 516 20.31 -7.28 -4.86
N GLU A 517 20.62 -6.79 -3.65
CA GLU A 517 19.71 -5.92 -2.90
C GLU A 517 19.48 -4.59 -3.62
N GLY A 518 18.22 -4.21 -3.77
CA GLY A 518 17.82 -3.00 -4.48
C GLY A 518 18.15 -1.73 -3.69
N ALA A 519 18.45 -0.64 -4.41
CA ALA A 519 18.70 0.69 -3.82
C ALA A 519 17.46 1.30 -3.12
N LEU A 520 16.31 0.64 -3.19
CA LEU A 520 15.00 1.10 -2.71
C LEU A 520 14.93 1.37 -1.21
N LEU A 521 15.71 0.64 -0.42
CA LEU A 521 15.73 0.81 1.04
C LEU A 521 16.71 1.91 1.48
N ALA A 522 17.71 2.27 0.66
CA ALA A 522 18.58 3.41 0.92
C ALA A 522 19.36 3.85 -0.33
N ASN A 523 19.32 5.15 -0.65
CA ASN A 523 20.12 5.77 -1.71
C ASN A 523 21.65 5.57 -1.54
N SER A 524 22.11 5.18 -0.35
CA SER A 524 23.48 4.72 -0.13
C SER A 524 23.55 3.77 1.06
N HIS A 525 24.62 2.98 1.14
CA HIS A 525 24.90 2.15 2.33
C HIS A 525 25.54 2.94 3.49
N LEU A 526 25.70 4.26 3.34
CA LEU A 526 26.15 5.15 4.40
C LEU A 526 24.95 5.79 5.11
N VAL A 527 24.92 5.63 6.43
CA VAL A 527 23.98 6.31 7.33
C VAL A 527 24.77 7.27 8.19
N GLN A 528 24.27 8.49 8.40
CA GLN A 528 24.80 9.41 9.39
C GLN A 528 23.86 9.40 10.61
N SER A 529 24.41 9.37 11.82
CA SER A 529 23.62 9.61 13.05
C SER A 529 23.79 11.05 13.53
N SER A 530 22.75 11.57 14.15
CA SER A 530 22.74 12.91 14.77
C SER A 530 21.96 12.93 16.07
N THR A 531 22.42 13.75 17.01
CA THR A 531 21.68 14.11 18.23
C THR A 531 21.02 15.47 18.03
N ILE A 532 19.92 15.72 18.73
CA ILE A 532 19.23 17.02 18.70
C ILE A 532 19.36 17.64 20.09
N GLU A 533 20.05 18.78 20.19
CA GLU A 533 20.39 19.41 21.48
C GLU A 533 19.14 19.79 22.30
N THR A 534 18.10 20.24 21.61
CA THR A 534 16.77 20.59 22.14
C THR A 534 15.85 19.40 22.42
N LEU A 535 16.26 18.18 22.06
CA LEU A 535 15.52 16.93 22.29
C LEU A 535 16.46 15.87 22.89
N PRO A 536 16.96 16.07 24.13
CA PRO A 536 17.85 15.14 24.79
C PRO A 536 17.19 13.77 25.00
N GLY A 537 17.99 12.71 24.96
CA GLY A 537 17.51 11.33 25.06
C GLY A 537 17.00 10.72 23.75
N TYR A 538 17.12 11.45 22.64
CA TYR A 538 16.80 10.94 21.30
C TYR A 538 18.00 11.04 20.36
N VAL A 539 18.10 10.06 19.46
CA VAL A 539 19.11 9.98 18.40
C VAL A 539 18.40 9.66 17.10
N ASP A 540 18.66 10.45 16.05
CA ASP A 540 18.38 9.99 14.69
C ASP A 540 19.50 9.05 14.25
N PHE A 541 19.14 7.80 13.98
CA PHE A 541 20.00 6.84 13.34
C PHE A 541 19.15 5.96 12.43
N PHE A 542 18.89 6.49 11.23
CA PHE A 542 17.93 5.93 10.27
C PHE A 542 16.51 5.87 10.89
N GLY A 543 16.06 7.04 11.32
CA GLY A 543 14.83 7.24 12.09
C GLY A 543 15.11 7.41 13.59
N ILE A 544 14.17 8.04 14.28
CA ILE A 544 14.33 8.44 15.69
C ILE A 544 14.29 7.25 16.65
N LYS A 545 15.29 7.18 17.55
CA LYS A 545 15.44 6.18 18.61
C LYS A 545 15.49 6.89 19.97
N SER A 546 14.89 6.30 21.00
CA SER A 546 14.94 6.81 22.38
C SER A 546 16.02 6.10 23.22
N THR A 547 16.59 6.81 24.19
CA THR A 547 17.55 6.29 25.19
C THR A 547 16.98 6.36 26.63
N GLY A 548 15.65 6.40 26.76
CA GLY A 548 14.95 6.62 28.03
C GLY A 548 14.87 5.40 28.97
N SER A 549 15.30 4.21 28.54
CA SER A 549 15.49 3.06 29.43
C SER A 549 16.87 2.44 29.20
N CYS A 550 17.57 2.11 30.28
CA CYS A 550 18.94 1.58 30.20
C CYS A 550 18.97 0.07 29.85
N ASP A 551 17.80 -0.57 29.79
CA ASP A 551 17.63 -1.98 29.42
C ASP A 551 17.18 -2.16 27.95
N HIS A 552 16.52 -1.16 27.34
CA HIS A 552 15.92 -1.30 26.00
C HIS A 552 16.20 -0.12 25.07
N PHE A 553 16.90 -0.40 23.97
CA PHE A 553 17.01 0.49 22.82
C PHE A 553 15.89 0.15 21.82
N HIS A 554 14.85 0.97 21.74
CA HIS A 554 13.73 0.74 20.82
C HIS A 554 14.14 1.08 19.38
N SER A 555 14.46 0.07 18.58
CA SER A 555 14.73 0.22 17.14
C SER A 555 14.21 -0.96 16.31
N PRO A 556 13.17 -0.75 15.49
CA PRO A 556 12.67 -1.75 14.54
C PRO A 556 13.29 -1.66 13.13
N SER A 557 14.08 -0.62 12.82
CA SER A 557 14.61 -0.34 11.47
C SER A 557 16.13 -0.17 11.38
N ALA A 558 16.84 -0.27 12.51
CA ALA A 558 18.30 -0.29 12.56
C ALA A 558 18.72 -1.21 13.71
N ILE A 559 19.06 -2.46 13.39
CA ILE A 559 19.57 -3.43 14.37
C ILE A 559 21.02 -3.13 14.74
N CYS A 560 21.30 -3.33 16.03
CA CYS A 560 22.61 -3.37 16.68
C CYS A 560 23.42 -2.07 16.80
N ILE A 561 23.12 -1.33 17.87
CA ILE A 561 24.08 -0.77 18.83
C ILE A 561 23.37 -0.64 20.20
N ILE A 562 23.97 -0.83 21.39
CA ILE A 562 25.35 -1.16 21.77
C ILE A 562 25.36 -2.18 22.95
N ARG A 563 25.96 -3.38 22.81
CA ARG A 563 26.63 -4.10 23.94
C ARG A 563 27.52 -5.26 23.46
N ARG A 564 28.70 -5.40 24.11
CA ARG A 564 29.80 -6.39 23.96
C ARG A 564 29.90 -7.21 22.66
N CYS A 565 30.94 -6.93 21.87
CA CYS A 565 31.47 -7.86 20.87
C CYS A 565 31.95 -9.18 21.50
N SER A 566 31.47 -10.30 20.96
CA SER A 566 32.17 -11.59 20.91
C SER A 566 31.86 -12.21 19.52
N PRO A 567 32.71 -13.08 18.94
CA PRO A 567 32.79 -13.18 17.48
C PRO A 567 31.75 -14.13 16.85
N ALA A 568 30.54 -13.62 16.59
CA ALA A 568 29.64 -14.15 15.57
C ALA A 568 28.66 -13.07 15.07
N GLY A 569 28.57 -12.85 13.76
CA GLY A 569 27.34 -12.33 13.13
C GLY A 569 27.00 -10.83 13.23
N LEU A 570 27.98 -9.94 13.06
CA LEU A 570 27.88 -8.61 12.39
C LEU A 570 26.84 -7.55 12.84
N PRO A 571 27.34 -6.33 13.10
CA PRO A 571 26.69 -5.10 12.63
C PRO A 571 27.72 -4.02 12.17
N PHE A 572 27.22 -2.81 11.87
CA PHE A 572 27.96 -1.66 11.34
C PHE A 572 29.31 -1.40 12.05
N GLN A 573 30.34 -1.03 11.28
CA GLN A 573 31.61 -0.53 11.81
C GLN A 573 31.88 0.90 11.36
N ARG A 574 32.38 1.71 12.31
CA ARG A 574 32.89 3.08 12.09
C ARG A 574 34.02 3.08 11.04
N ARG A 575 33.95 4.00 10.07
CA ARG A 575 35.09 4.35 9.21
C ARG A 575 36.10 5.16 10.06
N LYS A 576 37.39 4.86 9.91
CA LYS A 576 38.46 5.71 10.45
C LYS A 576 38.56 7.00 9.64
#